data_AF-A0A2E2UF36-F1
#
_entry.id   AF-A0A2E2UF36-F1
#
_cell.length_a   1.000
_cell.length_b   1.000
_cell.length_c   1.000
_cell.angle_alpha   90.00
_cell.angle_beta   90.00
_cell.angle_gamma   90.00
#
_symmetry.space_group_name_H-M   'P 1'
#
loop_
_entity.id
_entity.type
_entity.pdbx_description
1 polymer ?
#
loop_
_entity_poly.entity_id
_entity_poly.type
_entity_poly.pdbx_seq_one_letter_code
_entity_poly.pdbx_strand_id
1 'polypeptide(L)' 'MFINVFYIYQMKKSDYFILGAAFISFLFSVMLWFSGQPDEGLYVGIWVPSILAAGAYIKQIFK' A
#
# COMPACT_ATOMS: atom_id res chain seq x y z
N MET A 1 -29.87 -2.01 18.64
CA MET A 1 -29.24 -2.56 17.42
C MET A 1 -29.07 -1.45 16.39
N PHE A 2 -28.14 -0.52 16.67
CA PHE A 2 -27.71 0.54 15.76
C PHE A 2 -26.22 0.71 16.03
N ILE A 3 -25.41 -0.22 15.54
CA ILE A 3 -23.96 -0.05 15.59
C ILE A 3 -23.62 1.00 14.54
N ASN A 4 -23.07 2.12 15.02
CA ASN A 4 -22.60 3.23 14.21
C ASN A 4 -21.64 2.73 13.12
N VAL A 5 -22.13 2.60 11.89
CA VAL A 5 -21.34 2.29 10.68
C VAL A 5 -20.15 3.27 10.54
N PHE A 6 -20.27 4.47 11.11
CA PHE A 6 -19.26 5.51 11.09
C PHE A 6 -17.95 5.17 11.83
N TYR A 7 -17.98 4.28 12.84
CA TYR A 7 -16.77 3.92 13.59
C TYR A 7 -15.80 3.01 12.80
N ILE A 8 -16.26 2.40 11.70
CA ILE A 8 -15.48 1.42 10.92
C ILE A 8 -14.38 2.09 10.07
N TYR A 9 -14.48 3.39 9.80
CA TYR A 9 -13.57 4.13 8.91
C TYR A 9 -12.54 5.01 9.61
N GLN A 10 -12.27 4.81 10.90
CA GLN A 10 -11.18 5.53 11.58
C GLN A 10 -9.82 4.99 11.12
N MET A 11 -9.31 5.55 10.01
CA MET A 11 -7.96 5.31 9.49
C MET A 11 -6.96 5.77 10.55
N LYS A 12 -6.22 4.83 11.15
CA LYS A 12 -5.18 5.14 12.14
C LYS A 12 -4.00 5.78 11.39
N LYS A 13 -3.18 6.60 12.07
CA LYS A 13 -2.00 7.25 11.46
C LYS A 13 -1.06 6.25 10.76
N SER A 14 -1.06 4.98 11.17
CA SER A 14 -0.31 3.89 10.54
C SER A 14 -0.74 3.60 9.10
N ASP A 15 -2.03 3.77 8.77
CA ASP A 15 -2.56 3.48 7.43
C ASP A 15 -1.99 4.43 6.38
N TYR A 16 -1.74 5.69 6.76
CA TYR A 16 -1.09 6.69 5.91
C TYR A 16 0.37 6.35 5.60
N PHE A 17 1.09 5.72 6.54
CA PHE A 17 2.47 5.27 6.33
C PHE A 17 2.54 4.18 5.25
N ILE A 18 1.58 3.24 5.28
CA ILE A 18 1.53 2.14 4.31
C ILE A 18 1.09 2.63 2.92
N LEU A 19 0.10 3.52 2.87
CA LEU A 19 -0.30 4.18 1.63
C LEU A 19 0.85 5.00 1.02
N GLY A 20 1.61 5.72 1.85
CA GLY A 20 2.79 6.45 1.42
C GLY A 20 3.89 5.54 0.87
N ALA A 21 4.17 4.41 1.54
CA ALA A 21 5.13 3.42 1.06
C ALA A 21 4.71 2.79 -0.28
N ALA A 22 3.42 2.45 -0.43
CA ALA A 22 2.88 1.93 -1.69
C ALA A 22 3.00 2.96 -2.83
N PHE A 23 2.74 4.24 -2.53
CA PHE A 23 2.88 5.33 -3.51
C PHE A 23 4.34 5.53 -3.95
N ILE A 24 5.30 5.50 -3.01
CA ILE A 24 6.72 5.60 -3.34
C ILE A 24 7.17 4.41 -4.20
N SER A 25 6.72 3.19 -3.88
CA SER A 25 6.99 2.00 -4.69
C SER A 25 6.44 2.13 -6.11
N PHE A 26 5.25 2.72 -6.27
CA PHE A 26 4.66 2.99 -7.58
C PHE A 26 5.49 4.00 -8.38
N LEU A 27 5.91 5.11 -7.76
CA LEU A 27 6.78 6.10 -8.43
C LEU A 27 8.10 5.47 -8.88
N PHE A 28 8.69 4.62 -8.05
CA PHE A 28 9.95 3.94 -8.35
C PHE A 28 9.81 2.97 -9.54
N SER A 29 8.71 2.21 -9.59
CA SER A 29 8.35 1.36 -10.73
C SER A 29 8.24 2.16 -12.03
N VAL A 30 7.57 3.30 -12.00
CA VAL A 30 7.40 4.18 -13.16
C VAL A 30 8.73 4.81 -13.59
N MET A 31 9.56 5.28 -12.65
CA MET A 31 10.88 5.84 -12.96
C MET A 31 11.79 4.83 -13.67
N LEU A 32 11.84 3.58 -13.17
CA LEU A 32 12.61 2.49 -13.79
C LEU A 32 12.10 2.14 -15.19
N TRP A 33 10.77 2.08 -15.35
CA TRP A 33 10.14 1.80 -16.64
C TRP A 33 10.55 2.81 -17.72
N PHE A 34 10.59 4.10 -17.38
CA PHE A 34 11.05 5.16 -18.29
C PHE A 34 12.57 5.25 -18.42
N SER A 35 13.34 4.65 -17.50
CA SER A 35 14.81 4.58 -17.57
C SER A 35 15.32 3.55 -18.59
N GLY A 36 14.44 2.77 -19.20
CA GLY A 36 14.79 1.73 -20.18
C GLY A 36 15.04 0.35 -19.56
N GLN A 37 14.64 0.17 -18.29
CA GLN A 37 14.75 -1.08 -17.52
C GLN A 37 13.34 -1.61 -17.18
N PRO A 38 12.63 -2.19 -18.16
CA PRO A 38 11.23 -2.59 -17.98
C PRO A 38 11.05 -3.74 -16.99
N ASP A 39 12.01 -4.68 -16.93
CA ASP A 39 11.92 -5.85 -16.04
C ASP A 39 12.02 -5.47 -14.56
N GLU A 40 12.90 -4.52 -14.24
CA GLU A 40 13.09 -3.99 -12.90
C GLU A 40 11.90 -3.10 -12.48
N GLY A 41 11.35 -2.32 -13.41
CA GLY A 41 10.11 -1.59 -13.20
C GLY A 41 8.91 -2.51 -12.91
N LEU A 42 8.80 -3.65 -13.61
CA LEU A 42 7.78 -4.67 -13.38
C LEU A 42 7.92 -5.33 -12.01
N TYR A 43 9.15 -5.68 -11.62
CA TYR A 43 9.43 -6.29 -10.32
C TYR A 43 9.02 -5.37 -9.16
N VAL A 44 9.36 -4.08 -9.25
CA VAL A 44 8.96 -3.08 -8.25
C VAL A 44 7.45 -2.77 -8.31
N GLY A 45 6.83 -2.90 -9.49
CA GLY A 45 5.38 -2.78 -9.65
C GLY A 45 4.60 -3.83 -8.85
N ILE A 46 5.10 -5.06 -8.79
CA ILE A 46 4.51 -6.18 -8.00
C ILE A 46 4.64 -5.93 -6.48
N TRP A 47 5.59 -5.09 -6.05
CA TRP A 47 5.73 -4.76 -4.64
C TRP A 47 4.58 -3.88 -4.12
N VAL A 48 3.95 -3.08 -4.98
CA VAL A 48 2.82 -2.21 -4.60
C VAL A 48 1.66 -3.02 -3.98
N PRO A 49 1.08 -4.05 -4.64
CA PRO A 49 0.03 -4.87 -4.03
C PRO A 49 0.54 -5.66 -2.80
N SER A 50 1.83 -6.02 -2.76
CA SER A 50 2.43 -6.73 -1.63
C SER A 50 2.51 -5.86 -0.36
N ILE A 51 2.88 -4.58 -0.50
CA ILE A 51 2.93 -3.60 0.61
C ILE A 51 1.52 -3.34 1.15
N LEU A 52 0.54 -3.20 0.26
CA LEU A 52 -0.87 -3.02 0.65
C LEU A 52 -1.42 -4.26 1.36
N ALA A 53 -1.13 -5.47 0.86
CA ALA A 53 -1.52 -6.72 1.49
C ALA A 53 -0.86 -6.91 2.86
N ALA A 54 0.44 -6.63 2.99
CA ALA A 54 1.17 -6.70 4.25
C ALA A 54 0.59 -5.71 5.28
N GLY A 55 0.26 -4.49 4.84
CA GLY A 55 -0.36 -3.51 5.72
C GLY A 55 -1.76 -3.88 6.19
N ALA A 56 -2.59 -4.39 5.28
CA ALA A 56 -3.90 -4.92 5.62
C ALA A 56 -3.79 -6.12 6.59
N TYR A 57 -2.81 -7.00 6.37
CA TYR A 57 -2.55 -8.16 7.23
C TYR A 57 -2.12 -7.77 8.66
N ILE A 58 -1.17 -6.83 8.79
CA ILE A 58 -0.75 -6.27 10.09
C ILE A 58 -1.96 -5.65 10.79
N LYS A 59 -2.76 -4.83 10.09
CA LYS A 59 -3.97 -4.23 10.66
C LYS A 59 -4.99 -5.28 11.10
N GLN A 60 -5.11 -6.40 10.39
CA GLN A 60 -6.01 -7.49 10.72
C GLN A 60 -5.54 -8.29 11.95
N ILE A 61 -4.23 -8.44 12.14
CA ILE A 61 -3.63 -9.09 13.32
C ILE A 61 -3.76 -8.24 14.58
N PHE A 62 -3.53 -6.93 14.48
CA PHE A 62 -3.57 -6.01 15.62
C PHE A 62 -4.99 -5.46 15.90
N LYS A 63 -6.03 -6.19 15.47
CA LYS A 63 -7.44 -5.81 15.64
C LYS A 63 -7.92 -5.97 17.08
#